data_AF-A0A0D1M8K1-F1
#
_entry.id   AF-A0A0D1M8K1-F1
#
_cell.length_a   1.000
_cell.length_b   1.000
_cell.length_c   1.000
_cell.angle_alpha   90.00
_cell.angle_beta   90.00
_cell.angle_gamma   90.00
#
_symmetry.space_group_name_H-M   'P 1'
#
loop_
_entity.id
_entity.type
_entity.pdbx_description
1 polymer ?
#
loop_
_entity_poly.entity_id
_entity_poly.type
_entity_poly.pdbx_seq_one_letter_code
_entity_poly.pdbx_strand_id
1 'polypeptide(L)' 'MLGAIVFTYGMLMSFVFQGAARNAKLKRPNPPMLQYVGYLLVGLSAGLSGMLLLMAFTAKAPFPLV' A
#
# COMPACT_ATOMS: atom_id res chain seq x y z
N MET A 1 -7.23 18.00 -3.08
CA MET A 1 -7.79 16.63 -3.24
C MET A 1 -6.76 15.55 -2.90
N LEU A 2 -5.53 15.60 -3.43
CA LEU A 2 -4.46 14.62 -3.12
C LEU A 2 -4.17 14.45 -1.62
N GLY A 3 -4.18 15.53 -0.84
CA GLY A 3 -3.96 15.45 0.61
C GLY A 3 -4.96 14.55 1.33
N ALA A 4 -6.24 14.59 0.95
CA ALA A 4 -7.27 13.71 1.52
C ALA A 4 -7.02 12.25 1.16
N ILE A 5 -6.57 11.97 -0.08
CA ILE A 5 -6.26 10.62 -0.55
C ILE A 5 -5.09 10.02 0.23
N VAL A 6 -3.99 10.77 0.38
CA VAL A 6 -2.81 10.32 1.14
C VAL A 6 -3.16 10.12 2.62
N PHE A 7 -3.98 11.01 3.18
CA PHE A 7 -4.44 10.89 4.56
C PHE A 7 -5.30 9.64 4.78
N THR A 8 -6.29 9.39 3.92
CA THR A 8 -7.13 8.19 3.98
C THR A 8 -6.29 6.92 3.81
N TYR A 9 -5.33 6.92 2.89
CA TYR A 9 -4.39 5.81 2.73
C TYR A 9 -3.59 5.55 4.01
N GLY A 10 -3.00 6.59 4.59
CA GLY A 10 -2.26 6.48 5.86
C GLY A 10 -3.13 5.97 7.00
N MET A 11 -4.36 6.49 7.13
CA MET A 11 -5.33 6.05 8.14
C MET A 11 -5.67 4.55 7.99
N LEU A 12 -5.95 4.10 6.77
CA LEU A 12 -6.26 2.69 6.48
C LEU A 12 -5.05 1.80 6.77
N MET A 13 -3.85 2.25 6.43
CA MET A 13 -2.61 1.52 6.69
C MET A 13 -2.34 1.38 8.20
N SER A 14 -2.53 2.46 8.97
CA SER A 14 -2.47 2.42 10.43
C SER A 14 -3.52 1.47 11.03
N PHE A 15 -4.76 1.50 10.52
CA PHE A 15 -5.82 0.59 10.94
C PHE A 15 -5.45 -0.88 10.69
N VAL A 16 -4.90 -1.20 9.51
CA VAL A 16 -4.47 -2.56 9.17
C VAL A 16 -3.36 -3.04 10.10
N PHE A 17 -2.32 -2.23 10.31
CA PHE A 17 -1.21 -2.62 11.17
C PHE A 17 -1.60 -2.73 12.64
N GLN A 18 -2.38 -1.79 13.17
CA GLN A 18 -2.86 -1.87 14.56
C GLN A 18 -3.79 -3.06 14.76
N GLY A 19 -4.72 -3.29 13.83
CA GLY A 19 -5.63 -4.43 13.85
C GLY A 19 -4.86 -5.75 13.83
N ALA A 20 -3.91 -5.90 12.90
CA ALA A 20 -3.11 -7.11 12.75
C ALA A 20 -2.20 -7.34 13.97
N ALA A 21 -1.52 -6.30 14.46
CA ALA A 21 -0.65 -6.39 15.62
C ALA A 21 -1.42 -6.76 16.89
N ARG A 22 -2.60 -6.15 17.11
CA ARG A 22 -3.47 -6.47 18.26
C ARG A 22 -3.93 -7.93 18.20
N ASN A 23 -4.34 -8.39 17.02
CA ASN A 23 -4.86 -9.74 16.88
C ASN A 23 -3.77 -10.81 16.98
N ALA A 24 -2.57 -10.52 16.47
CA ALA A 24 -1.40 -11.36 16.65
C ALA A 24 -1.05 -11.52 18.14
N LYS A 25 -1.07 -10.43 18.93
CA LYS A 25 -0.87 -10.48 20.39
C LYS A 25 -1.91 -11.34 21.10
N LEU A 26 -3.16 -11.28 20.66
CA LEU A 26 -4.28 -12.03 21.23
C LEU A 26 -4.38 -13.46 20.68
N LYS A 27 -3.47 -13.88 19.77
CA LYS A 27 -3.54 -15.16 19.02
C LYS A 27 -4.92 -15.41 18.40
N ARG A 28 -5.54 -14.35 17.90
CA ARG A 28 -6.87 -14.40 17.26
C ARG A 28 -6.73 -14.33 15.74
N PRO A 29 -7.60 -15.01 14.98
CA PRO A 29 -7.61 -14.92 13.52
C PRO A 29 -8.06 -13.53 13.05
N ASN A 30 -7.35 -12.97 12.07
CA ASN A 30 -7.62 -11.63 11.53
C ASN A 30 -9.02 -11.56 10.89
N PRO A 31 -9.85 -10.57 11.26
CA PRO A 31 -11.20 -10.47 10.72
C PRO A 31 -11.16 -10.25 9.20
N PRO A 32 -12.16 -10.73 8.43
CA PRO A 32 -12.14 -10.66 6.96
C PRO A 32 -11.94 -9.25 6.42
N MET A 33 -12.56 -8.25 7.05
CA MET A 33 -12.42 -6.84 6.66
C MET A 33 -10.97 -6.34 6.73
N LEU A 34 -10.19 -6.78 7.72
CA LEU A 34 -8.78 -6.41 7.86
C LEU A 34 -7.94 -7.00 6.72
N GLN A 35 -8.26 -8.22 6.29
CA GLN A 35 -7.60 -8.88 5.17
C GLN A 35 -7.93 -8.18 3.85
N TYR A 36 -9.21 -7.89 3.58
CA TYR A 36 -9.63 -7.20 2.37
C TYR A 36 -9.00 -5.81 2.23
N VAL A 37 -8.98 -5.02 3.30
CA VAL A 37 -8.33 -3.70 3.30
C VAL A 37 -6.82 -3.85 3.10
N GLY A 38 -6.19 -4.84 3.74
CA GLY A 38 -4.79 -5.15 3.52
C GLY A 38 -4.46 -5.47 2.05
N TYR A 39 -5.24 -6.35 1.43
CA TYR A 39 -5.07 -6.70 0.01
C TYR A 39 -5.29 -5.50 -0.91
N LEU A 40 -6.26 -4.64 -0.61
CA LEU A 40 -6.52 -3.42 -1.37
C LEU A 40 -5.33 -2.46 -1.31
N LEU A 41 -4.75 -2.24 -0.13
CA LEU A 41 -3.58 -1.38 0.05
C LEU A 41 -2.34 -1.95 -0.66
N VAL A 42 -2.14 -3.27 -0.61
CA VAL A 42 -1.07 -3.95 -1.35
C VAL A 42 -1.26 -3.79 -2.86
N GLY A 43 -2.49 -3.99 -3.38
CA GLY A 43 -2.79 -3.80 -4.80
C GLY A 43 -2.54 -2.37 -5.27
N LEU A 44 -2.97 -1.37 -4.49
CA LEU A 44 -2.69 0.04 -4.76
C LEU A 44 -1.18 0.34 -4.79
N SER A 45 -0.44 -0.17 -3.81
CA SER A 45 1.00 0.04 -3.71
C SER A 45 1.74 -0.62 -4.88
N ALA A 46 1.44 -1.89 -5.16
CA ALA A 46 2.04 -2.64 -6.25
C ALA A 46 1.72 -2.04 -7.62
N GLY A 47 0.47 -1.59 -7.82
CA GLY A 47 0.05 -0.92 -9.05
C GLY A 47 0.79 0.39 -9.27
N LEU A 48 0.92 1.22 -8.23
CA LEU A 48 1.70 2.46 -8.29
C LEU A 48 3.19 2.20 -8.54
N SER A 49 3.78 1.22 -7.84
CA SER A 49 5.16 0.81 -8.06
C SER A 49 5.38 0.31 -9.50
N GLY A 50 4.47 -0.51 -10.04
CA GLY A 50 4.53 -0.99 -11.42
C GLY A 50 4.39 0.15 -12.44
N MET A 51 3.51 1.11 -12.20
CA MET A 51 3.36 2.29 -13.05
C MET A 51 4.63 3.16 -13.04
N LEU A 52 5.22 3.39 -11.87
CA LEU A 52 6.49 4.12 -11.74
C LEU A 52 7.65 3.38 -12.41
N LEU A 53 7.68 2.04 -12.30
CA LEU A 53 8.65 1.19 -12.96
C LEU A 53 8.51 1.31 -14.49
N LEU A 54 7.30 1.15 -15.03
CA LEU A 54 7.03 1.30 -16.46
C LEU A 54 7.40 2.70 -16.96
N MET A 55 7.09 3.73 -16.17
CA MET A 55 7.53 5.10 -16.46
C MET A 55 9.05 5.20 -16.50
N ALA A 56 9.78 4.59 -15.57
CA ALA A 56 11.24 4.62 -15.59
C ALA A 56 11.84 3.93 -16.84
N PHE A 57 11.23 2.84 -17.32
CA PHE A 57 11.69 2.13 -18.52
C PHE A 57 11.24 2.80 -19.84
N THR A 58 10.10 3.48 -19.86
CA THR A 58 9.59 4.15 -21.08
C THR A 58 9.99 5.63 -21.17
N ALA A 59 10.34 6.27 -20.05
CA ALA A 59 10.86 7.62 -20.05
C ALA A 59 12.21 7.58 -20.74
N LYS A 60 12.37 8.38 -21.80
CA LYS A 60 13.66 8.64 -22.43
C LYS A 60 14.53 9.37 -21.40
N ALA A 61 15.24 8.62 -20.57
CA ALA A 61 16.08 9.18 -19.53
C ALA A 61 17.22 10.01 -20.17
N PRO A 62 17.48 11.25 -19.70
CA PRO A 62 18.68 12.00 -20.07
C PRO A 62 19.94 11.52 -19.33
N PHE A 63 19.79 10.57 -18.40
CA PHE A 63 20.87 10.07 -17.56
C PHE A 63 20.97 8.55 -17.73
N PRO A 64 22.18 8.01 -18.00
CA PRO A 64 22.35 6.58 -18.13
C PRO A 64 22.20 5.94 -16.74
N LEU A 65 21.28 4.98 -16.64
CA LEU A 65 21.29 4.00 -15.56
C LEU A 65 22.08 2.77 -16.04
N VAL A 66 23.37 2.98 -16.33
CA VAL A 66 24.45 1.99 -16.40
C VAL A 66 25.72 2.67 -15.92
#